data_AF-A0A3C0FZG7-F1
#
_entry.id   AF-A0A3C0FZG7-F1
#
_cell.length_a   1.000
_cell.length_b   1.000
_cell.length_c   1.000
_cell.angle_alpha   90.00
_cell.angle_beta   90.00
_cell.angle_gamma   90.00
#
_symmetry.space_group_name_H-M   'P 1'
#
loop_
_entity.id
_entity.type
_entity.pdbx_description
1 polymer ?
#
loop_
_entity_poly.entity_id
_entity_poly.type
_entity_poly.pdbx_seq_one_letter_code
_entity_poly.pdbx_strand_id
1 'polypeptide(L)' 'RAGLRLDKTGMLVNDVDINNFGITFGLGLPLGRSFSNLNLGFEFGRRGTTRADLIEESYFKFNVGLSLNDRWFQKSKIN' A
#
# COMPACT_ATOMS: atom_id res chain seq x y z
N ARG A 1 -6.50 6.12 -6.30
CA ARG A 1 -5.65 6.63 -5.20
C ARG A 1 -4.20 6.58 -5.63
N ALA A 2 -3.42 7.63 -5.37
CA ALA A 2 -1.98 7.64 -5.58
C ALA A 2 -1.33 8.37 -4.39
N GLY A 3 -0.10 8.00 -4.04
CA GLY A 3 0.61 8.59 -2.90
C GLY A 3 2.12 8.46 -3.05
N LEU A 4 2.85 9.39 -2.43
CA LEU A 4 4.31 9.39 -2.37
C LEU A 4 4.74 9.20 -0.92
N ARG A 5 5.83 8.47 -0.71
CA ARG A 5 6.42 8.17 0.59
C ARG A 5 7.89 8.55 0.56
N LEU A 6 8.26 9.45 1.45
CA LEU A 6 9.63 9.94 1.65
C LEU A 6 9.95 9.76 3.13
N ASP A 7 10.71 8.71 3.45
CA ASP A 7 11.12 8.49 4.84
C ASP A 7 12.64 8.63 4.94
N LYS A 8 13.07 9.41 5.93
CA LYS A 8 14.45 9.40 6.41
C LYS A 8 14.49 8.55 7.66
N THR A 9 15.31 7.50 7.65
CA THR A 9 15.36 6.58 8.79
C THR A 9 16.07 7.18 10.00
N GLY A 10 16.76 8.32 9.87
CA GLY A 10 17.45 9.00 10.97
C GLY A 10 18.60 8.16 11.57
N MET A 11 18.89 7.00 10.98
CA MET A 11 20.02 6.16 11.32
C MET A 11 21.16 6.45 10.35
N LEU A 12 22.32 6.74 10.92
CA LEU A 12 23.59 6.81 10.22
C LEU A 12 24.21 5.42 10.26
N VAL A 13 24.33 4.77 9.10
CA VAL A 13 25.13 3.56 8.94
C VAL A 13 26.36 3.96 8.14
N ASN A 14 27.56 3.78 8.70
CA ASN A 14 28.82 4.24 8.09
C ASN A 14 28.80 5.73 7.65
N ASP A 15 28.24 6.62 8.48
CA ASP A 15 28.11 8.07 8.20
C ASP A 15 27.25 8.43 6.96
N VAL A 16 26.45 7.49 6.45
CA VAL A 16 25.53 7.73 5.33
C VAL A 16 24.08 7.61 5.78
N ASP A 17 23.28 8.62 5.41
CA ASP A 17 21.83 8.68 5.64
C ASP A 17 21.10 7.68 4.71
N ILE A 18 20.31 6.79 5.31
CA ILE A 18 19.47 5.84 4.58
C ILE A 18 18.12 6.49 4.27
N ASN A 19 17.94 6.84 3.00
CA ASN A 19 16.70 7.41 2.46
C ASN A 19 15.79 6.32 1.88
N ASN A 20 14.49 6.48 2.08
CA ASN A 20 13.45 5.69 1.44
C ASN A 20 12.59 6.57 0.55
N PHE A 21 12.47 6.15 -0.71
CA PHE A 21 11.57 6.74 -1.68
C PHE A 21 10.58 5.67 -2.16
N GLY A 22 9.28 5.94 -2.09
CA GLY A 22 8.24 5.05 -2.59
C GLY A 22 7.11 5.80 -3.26
N ILE A 23 6.57 5.22 -4.32
CA ILE A 23 5.35 5.68 -4.98
C ILE A 23 4.33 4.56 -4.91
N THR A 24 3.10 4.93 -4.57
CA THR A 24 1.96 4.03 -4.43
C THR A 24 0.84 4.43 -5.38
N PHE A 25 0.24 3.44 -6.01
CA PHE A 25 -0.96 3.57 -6.82
C PHE A 25 -1.99 2.57 -6.33
N GLY A 26 -3.27 2.93 -6.39
CA GLY A 26 -4.33 2.00 -6.03
C GLY A 26 -5.66 2.33 -6.68
N LEU A 27 -6.44 1.29 -6.89
CA LEU A 27 -7.73 1.33 -7.56
C LEU A 27 -8.76 0.62 -6.68
N GLY A 28 -9.89 1.27 -6.43
CA GLY A 28 -11.05 0.65 -5.78
C GLY A 28 -12.12 0.39 -6.82
N LEU A 29 -12.53 -0.86 -6.97
CA LEU A 29 -13.60 -1.29 -7.88
C LEU A 29 -14.79 -1.79 -7.05
N PRO A 30 -15.98 -1.19 -7.19
CA PRO A 30 -17.19 -1.73 -6.57
C PRO A 30 -17.57 -3.05 -7.22
N LEU A 31 -17.79 -4.09 -6.41
CA LEU A 31 -18.16 -5.43 -6.90
C LEU A 31 -19.65 -5.69 -6.66
N GLY A 32 -20.46 -5.42 -7.69
CA GLY A 32 -21.87 -5.81 -7.74
C GLY A 32 -22.83 -4.91 -6.95
N ARG A 33 -24.04 -5.43 -6.70
CA ARG A 33 -25.13 -4.73 -5.98
C ARG A 33 -24.99 -4.78 -4.46
N SER A 34 -24.16 -5.69 -3.94
CA SER A 34 -23.82 -5.73 -2.52
C SER A 34 -22.73 -4.70 -2.23
N PHE A 35 -22.59 -4.26 -0.99
CA PHE A 35 -21.63 -3.24 -0.55
C PHE A 35 -20.15 -3.73 -0.59
N SER A 36 -19.84 -4.68 -1.45
CA SER A 36 -18.52 -5.30 -1.58
C SER A 36 -17.60 -4.46 -2.46
N ASN A 37 -16.34 -4.30 -2.05
CA ASN A 37 -15.34 -3.51 -2.78
C ASN A 37 -14.06 -4.30 -2.97
N LEU A 38 -13.51 -4.28 -4.18
CA LEU A 38 -12.18 -4.78 -4.49
C LEU A 38 -11.19 -3.61 -4.50
N ASN A 39 -10.10 -3.77 -3.77
CA ASN A 39 -9.03 -2.79 -3.65
C ASN A 39 -7.75 -3.38 -4.22
N LEU A 40 -7.27 -2.83 -5.31
CA LEU A 40 -5.96 -3.15 -5.88
C LEU A 40 -4.96 -2.06 -5.49
N GLY A 41 -3.73 -2.44 -5.18
CA GLY A 41 -2.65 -1.54 -4.78
C GLY A 41 -1.32 -1.99 -5.36
N PHE A 42 -0.56 -1.05 -5.91
CA PHE A 42 0.78 -1.25 -6.44
C PHE A 42 1.70 -0.25 -5.75
N GLU A 43 2.86 -0.69 -5.31
CA GLU A 43 3.89 0.17 -4.72
C GLU A 43 5.22 -0.17 -5.36
N PHE A 44 5.95 0.86 -5.78
CA PHE A 44 7.32 0.74 -6.21
C PHE A 44 8.17 1.73 -5.41
N GLY A 45 9.33 1.28 -4.97
CA GLY A 45 10.20 2.11 -4.17
C GLY A 45 11.63 1.64 -4.20
N ARG A 46 12.49 2.52 -3.70
CA ARG A 46 13.90 2.26 -3.47
C ARG A 46 14.18 2.62 -2.03
N ARG A 47 14.83 1.70 -1.32
CA ARG A 47 15.23 1.84 0.07
C ARG A 47 16.73 1.64 0.15
N GLY A 48 17.44 2.59 0.76
CA GLY A 48 18.89 2.51 0.88
C GLY A 48 19.61 3.67 0.21
N THR A 49 20.92 3.51 0.07
CA THR A 49 21.83 4.50 -0.49
C THR A 49 23.02 3.76 -1.09
N THR A 50 23.52 4.21 -2.24
CA THR A 50 24.66 3.59 -2.94
C THR A 50 26.03 4.06 -2.45
N ARG A 51 26.06 4.90 -1.40
CA ARG A 51 27.30 5.47 -0.83
C ARG A 51 27.79 4.61 0.34
N ALA A 52 29.12 4.48 0.46
CA ALA A 52 29.83 3.74 1.52
C ALA A 52 29.54 2.23 1.60
N ASP A 53 29.55 1.54 0.46
CA ASP A 53 29.29 0.08 0.34
C ASP A 53 27.90 -0.37 0.88
N LEU A 54 26.97 0.57 1.07
CA LEU A 54 25.61 0.25 1.46
C LEU A 54 24.82 -0.26 0.25
N ILE A 55 23.94 -1.22 0.53
CA ILE A 55 23.08 -1.85 -0.47
C ILE A 55 21.87 -0.95 -0.69
N GLU A 56 21.57 -0.65 -1.95
CA GLU A 56 20.33 -0.04 -2.35
C GLU A 56 19.36 -1.11 -2.87
N GLU A 57 18.18 -1.19 -2.27
CA GLU A 57 17.18 -2.20 -2.59
C GLU A 57 16.00 -1.54 -3.29
N SER A 58 15.82 -1.88 -4.57
CA SER A 58 14.58 -1.60 -5.29
C SER A 58 13.56 -2.68 -5.00
N TYR A 59 12.34 -2.29 -4.62
CA TYR A 59 11.26 -3.22 -4.33
C TYR A 59 9.99 -2.88 -5.10
N PHE A 60 9.22 -3.92 -5.42
CA PHE A 60 7.90 -3.83 -6.00
C PHE A 60 6.91 -4.63 -5.14
N LYS A 61 5.78 -4.03 -4.79
CA LYS A 61 4.71 -4.69 -4.01
C LYS A 61 3.39 -4.60 -4.76
N PHE A 62 2.65 -5.69 -4.72
CA PHE A 62 1.28 -5.76 -5.17
C PHE A 62 0.38 -6.18 -4.02
N ASN A 63 -0.76 -5.51 -3.88
CA ASN A 63 -1.71 -5.70 -2.79
C ASN A 63 -3.12 -5.86 -3.36
N VAL A 64 -3.84 -6.86 -2.84
CA VAL A 64 -5.25 -7.11 -3.15
C VAL A 64 -6.03 -7.15 -1.85
N GLY A 65 -7.05 -6.31 -1.73
CA GLY A 65 -7.94 -6.27 -0.58
C GLY A 65 -9.39 -6.45 -1.02
N LEU A 66 -10.13 -7.30 -0.31
CA LEU A 66 -11.56 -7.50 -0.53
C LEU A 66 -12.31 -7.03 0.72
N SER A 67 -13.28 -6.15 0.54
CA SER A 67 -14.21 -5.76 1.59
C SER A 67 -15.55 -6.44 1.30
N LEU A 68 -15.97 -7.34 2.17
CA LEU A 68 -17.28 -7.99 2.12
C LEU A 68 -18.17 -7.31 3.16
N ASN A 69 -19.10 -6.48 2.70
CA ASN A 69 -20.13 -5.92 3.57
C ASN A 69 -21.42 -6.70 3.38
N ASP A 70 -22.07 -6.99 4.50
CA ASP A 70 -23.40 -7.58 4.54
C ASP A 70 -24.30 -6.77 5.48
N ARG A 71 -25.61 -6.82 5.24
CA ARG A 71 -26.61 -6.13 6.07
C ARG A 71 -27.06 -7.05 7.20
N TRP A 72 -26.37 -6.99 8.33
CA TRP A 72 -26.82 -7.68 9.53
C TRP A 72 -28.04 -6.98 10.15
N PHE A 73 -28.97 -7.77 10.70
CA PHE A 73 -30.19 -7.30 11.39
C PHE A 73 -31.27 -6.65 10.51
N GLN A 74 -31.34 -6.97 9.22
CA GLN A 74 -32.55 -6.68 8.43
C GLN A 74 -33.71 -7.54 8.95
N LYS A 75 -34.74 -6.89 9.53
CA LYS A 75 -35.98 -7.57 9.94
C LYS A 75 -36.67 -8.13 8.69
N SER A 76 -36.76 -9.46 8.56
CA SER A 76 -37.54 -10.10 7.49
C SER A 76 -38.99 -9.61 7.54
N LYS A 77 -39.47 -9.04 6.42
CA LYS A 77 -40.90 -8.85 6.19
C LYS A 77 -41.42 -10.11 5.52
N ILE A 78 -42.32 -10.81 6.20
CA ILE A 78 -43.14 -11.87 5.61
C ILE A 78 -44.48 -11.19 5.27
N ASN A 79 -44.90 -11.25 4.00
CA ASN A 79 -46.24 -10.85 3.56
C ASN A 79 -47.17 -12.05 3.56
#